data_AF-A0AAJ6QN03-F1
#
_entry.id   AF-A0AAJ6QN03-F1
#
_cell.length_a   1.000
_cell.length_b   1.000
_cell.length_c   1.000
_cell.angle_alpha   90.00
_cell.angle_beta   90.00
_cell.angle_gamma   90.00
#
_symmetry.space_group_name_H-M   'P 1'
#
loop_
_entity.id
_entity.type
_entity.pdbx_description
1 polymer ?
#
loop_
_entity_poly.entity_id
_entity_poly.type
_entity_poly.pdbx_seq_one_letter_code
_entity_poly.pdbx_strand_id
1 'polypeptide(L)'
;MEAARVRIVWVVILSAIVLKQMKSSFMKKEVGTCPRPKDLRALGCSCSILPKGSERSFVCNAARWNADTAARFAIIAGYAEKNSFQFRGKLKWETAKSNGSSEELERVITSPFTALCGSNVQSLKLLHFTYAGEPPHCNFASLEFDDVSIDFPTFFSTAKPSQLRVLNQKNFTGLENLSGVKDLRIHNSSLDAYTNFRLMTDLRILAIEASDLQTQRLDFIPKRSNSLHLVQIRDCKIRSISADLWSAAPHLQHLDLANNEIESLPEDPNQRDTRPSLFLAGNPLNCEKLDWTRGRVIRNPTWQADSIPQCYPRN
;
A
#
# COMPACT_ATOMS: atom_id res chain seq x y z
N MET A 1 7.67 -25.37 27.69
CA MET A 1 7.18 -25.25 26.29
C MET A 1 5.71 -25.66 26.10
N GLU A 2 4.98 -26.09 27.13
CA GLU A 2 3.54 -26.42 27.00
C GLU A 2 2.57 -25.27 27.36
N ALA A 3 3.01 -24.24 28.10
CA ALA A 3 2.15 -23.12 28.49
C ALA A 3 1.78 -22.17 27.32
N ALA A 4 2.57 -22.14 26.24
CA ALA A 4 2.32 -21.31 25.06
C ALA A 4 1.28 -21.92 24.10
N ARG A 5 1.15 -23.26 24.08
CA ARG A 5 0.17 -23.97 23.24
C ARG A 5 -1.24 -23.90 23.82
N VAL A 6 -1.38 -23.77 25.14
CA VAL A 6 -2.69 -23.65 25.81
C VAL A 6 -3.34 -22.28 25.55
N ARG A 7 -2.57 -21.18 25.48
CA ARG A 7 -3.15 -19.84 25.24
C ARG A 7 -3.76 -19.64 23.85
N ILE A 8 -3.23 -20.30 22.81
CA ILE A 8 -3.77 -20.22 21.44
C ILE A 8 -5.07 -21.03 21.31
N VAL A 9 -5.18 -22.15 22.04
CA VAL A 9 -6.37 -23.00 22.03
C VAL A 9 -7.57 -22.32 22.72
N TRP A 10 -7.34 -21.49 23.76
CA TRP A 10 -8.43 -20.75 24.41
C TRP A 10 -9.02 -19.61 23.56
N VAL A 11 -8.21 -18.95 22.70
CA VAL A 11 -8.72 -17.91 21.75
C VAL A 11 -9.58 -18.53 20.65
N VAL A 12 -9.28 -19.76 20.23
CA VAL A 12 -10.08 -20.52 19.25
C VAL A 12 -11.34 -21.13 19.88
N ILE A 13 -11.31 -21.51 21.16
CA ILE A 13 -12.47 -22.06 21.86
C ILE A 13 -13.47 -20.97 22.29
N LEU A 14 -13.00 -19.78 22.71
CA LEU A 14 -13.88 -18.64 23.01
C LEU A 14 -14.56 -18.09 21.75
N SER A 15 -13.86 -18.08 20.60
CA SER A 15 -14.51 -17.78 19.33
C SER A 15 -15.59 -18.82 19.00
N ALA A 16 -15.35 -20.11 19.20
CA ALA A 16 -16.35 -21.16 18.95
C ALA A 16 -17.55 -21.13 19.90
N ILE A 17 -17.37 -20.87 21.21
CA ILE A 17 -18.45 -20.85 22.22
C ILE A 17 -19.31 -19.59 22.07
N VAL A 18 -18.70 -18.42 21.84
CA VAL A 18 -19.43 -17.18 21.53
C VAL A 18 -20.16 -17.31 20.19
N LEU A 19 -19.56 -17.94 19.17
CA LEU A 19 -20.24 -18.28 17.91
C LEU A 19 -21.39 -19.28 18.09
N LYS A 20 -21.30 -20.22 19.05
CA LYS A 20 -22.36 -21.21 19.31
C LYS A 20 -23.54 -20.61 20.07
N GLN A 21 -23.30 -19.71 21.03
CA GLN A 21 -24.36 -19.02 21.77
C GLN A 21 -25.02 -17.90 20.95
N MET A 22 -24.30 -17.20 20.06
CA MET A 22 -24.87 -16.20 19.15
C MET A 22 -25.73 -16.79 18.02
N LYS A 23 -25.56 -18.07 17.68
CA LYS A 23 -26.36 -18.76 16.64
C LYS A 23 -27.83 -19.01 17.02
N SER A 24 -28.21 -18.86 18.29
CA SER A 24 -29.55 -19.24 18.77
C SER A 24 -30.58 -18.10 18.72
N SER A 25 -30.17 -16.83 18.83
CA SER A 25 -31.13 -15.70 18.93
C SER A 25 -31.11 -14.70 17.76
N PHE A 26 -30.13 -14.78 16.85
CA PHE A 26 -30.05 -13.91 15.67
C PHE A 26 -30.41 -14.67 14.37
N MET A 27 -31.71 -14.79 14.12
CA MET A 27 -32.31 -15.30 12.88
C MET A 27 -31.72 -14.69 11.59
N LYS A 28 -31.45 -15.56 10.60
CA LYS A 28 -31.31 -15.31 9.16
C LYS A 28 -30.55 -14.04 8.74
N LYS A 29 -29.27 -13.92 9.08
CA LYS A 29 -28.39 -13.00 8.35
C LYS A 29 -27.68 -13.80 7.26
N GLU A 30 -27.88 -13.42 6.00
CA GLU A 30 -27.13 -13.98 4.87
C GLU A 30 -25.65 -13.70 5.10
N VAL A 31 -24.89 -14.78 5.29
CA VAL A 31 -23.44 -14.73 5.47
C VAL A 31 -22.84 -13.95 4.30
N GLY A 32 -21.92 -13.04 4.61
CA GLY A 32 -21.29 -12.19 3.62
C GLY A 32 -21.95 -10.81 3.44
N THR A 33 -23.23 -10.60 3.73
CA THR A 33 -23.90 -9.30 3.45
C THR A 33 -23.46 -8.15 4.37
N CYS A 34 -23.59 -6.90 3.89
CA CYS A 34 -23.36 -5.72 4.72
C CYS A 34 -24.33 -5.70 5.92
N PRO A 35 -23.86 -5.41 7.15
CA PRO A 35 -24.74 -5.18 8.28
C PRO A 35 -25.73 -4.05 8.02
N ARG A 36 -26.86 -4.05 8.76
CA ARG A 36 -27.90 -3.01 8.61
C ARG A 36 -27.28 -1.62 8.77
N PRO A 37 -27.57 -0.66 7.88
CA PRO A 37 -26.96 0.67 7.93
C PRO A 37 -27.13 1.41 9.26
N LYS A 38 -28.24 1.18 9.98
CA LYS A 38 -28.46 1.77 11.31
C LYS A 38 -27.45 1.28 12.36
N ASP A 39 -27.09 -0.01 12.31
CA ASP A 39 -26.17 -0.62 13.28
C ASP A 39 -24.74 -0.10 13.05
N LEU A 40 -24.35 0.09 11.79
CA LEU A 40 -23.03 0.66 11.42
C LEU A 40 -22.94 2.17 11.69
N ARG A 41 -24.01 2.94 11.43
CA ARG A 41 -24.02 4.39 11.70
C ARG A 41 -23.82 4.71 13.18
N ALA A 42 -24.31 3.85 14.07
CA ALA A 42 -24.05 3.96 15.51
C ALA A 42 -22.55 3.86 15.85
N LEU A 43 -21.77 3.12 15.07
CA LEU A 43 -20.32 2.98 15.19
C LEU A 43 -19.53 4.07 14.42
N GLY A 44 -20.22 4.97 13.70
CA GLY A 44 -19.56 5.89 12.77
C GLY A 44 -19.01 5.20 11.52
N CYS A 45 -19.57 4.03 11.16
CA CYS A 45 -19.16 3.24 10.00
C CYS A 45 -20.25 3.17 8.93
N SER A 46 -19.84 2.81 7.73
CA SER A 46 -20.70 2.47 6.60
C SER A 46 -20.12 1.25 5.87
N CYS A 47 -20.96 0.54 5.13
CA CYS A 47 -20.58 -0.60 4.30
C CYS A 47 -21.17 -0.42 2.90
N SER A 48 -20.35 -0.66 1.89
CA SER A 48 -20.73 -0.54 0.48
C SER A 48 -20.19 -1.72 -0.32
N ILE A 49 -20.87 -2.06 -1.41
CA ILE A 49 -20.42 -3.07 -2.37
C ILE A 49 -19.60 -2.33 -3.44
N LEU A 50 -18.38 -2.81 -3.69
CA LEU A 50 -17.51 -2.25 -4.72
C LEU A 50 -18.04 -2.60 -6.12
N PRO A 51 -17.71 -1.80 -7.15
CA PRO A 51 -18.28 -1.95 -8.49
C PRO A 51 -18.13 -3.33 -9.15
N LYS A 52 -17.17 -4.15 -8.69
CA LYS A 52 -16.96 -5.53 -9.16
C LYS A 52 -17.91 -6.56 -8.53
N GLY A 53 -18.87 -6.13 -7.70
CA GLY A 53 -20.05 -6.91 -7.32
C GLY A 53 -19.87 -7.90 -6.16
N SER A 54 -18.65 -8.29 -5.81
CA SER A 54 -18.38 -9.26 -4.72
C SER A 54 -17.66 -8.65 -3.51
N GLU A 55 -16.87 -7.60 -3.73
CA GLU A 55 -16.05 -7.02 -2.67
C GLU A 55 -16.83 -6.00 -1.85
N ARG A 56 -16.61 -6.03 -0.54
CA ARG A 56 -17.26 -5.11 0.40
C ARG A 56 -16.23 -4.21 1.06
N SER A 57 -16.55 -2.92 1.07
CA SER A 57 -15.73 -1.88 1.67
C SER A 57 -16.42 -1.27 2.88
N PHE A 58 -15.75 -1.34 4.02
CA PHE A 58 -16.14 -0.67 5.24
C PHE A 58 -15.39 0.64 5.39
N VAL A 59 -16.12 1.73 5.61
CA VAL A 59 -15.54 3.05 5.85
C VAL A 59 -15.98 3.55 7.21
N CYS A 60 -15.03 3.78 8.11
CA CYS A 60 -15.27 4.21 9.48
C CYS A 60 -14.57 5.55 9.77
N ASN A 61 -15.28 6.42 10.49
CA ASN A 61 -14.71 7.66 11.02
C ASN A 61 -13.80 7.34 12.22
N ALA A 62 -12.52 7.60 12.06
CA ALA A 62 -11.50 7.33 13.08
C ALA A 62 -11.75 8.11 14.38
N ALA A 63 -12.33 9.32 14.32
CA ALA A 63 -12.61 10.11 15.53
C ALA A 63 -13.69 9.48 16.43
N ARG A 64 -14.49 8.54 15.89
CA ARG A 64 -15.50 7.79 16.63
C ARG A 64 -15.01 6.39 17.03
N TRP A 65 -13.78 6.05 16.67
CA TRP A 65 -13.22 4.71 16.88
C TRP A 65 -12.43 4.65 18.19
N ASN A 66 -12.81 3.74 19.06
CA ASN A 66 -12.23 3.48 20.38
C ASN A 66 -12.40 1.99 20.72
N ALA A 67 -11.94 1.56 21.90
CA ALA A 67 -12.02 0.16 22.30
C ALA A 67 -13.46 -0.42 22.25
N ASP A 68 -14.45 0.32 22.75
CA ASP A 68 -15.87 -0.11 22.75
C ASP A 68 -16.42 -0.23 21.31
N THR A 69 -16.26 0.80 20.49
CA THR A 69 -16.77 0.78 19.10
C THR A 69 -16.07 -0.25 18.23
N ALA A 70 -14.78 -0.51 18.47
CA ALA A 70 -14.03 -1.59 17.83
C ALA A 70 -14.53 -2.98 18.26
N ALA A 71 -14.77 -3.20 19.55
CA ALA A 71 -15.35 -4.44 20.07
C ALA A 71 -16.76 -4.69 19.51
N ARG A 72 -17.62 -3.66 19.49
CA ARG A 72 -18.95 -3.72 18.88
C ARG A 72 -18.89 -3.97 17.39
N PHE A 73 -17.93 -3.39 16.68
CA PHE A 73 -17.72 -3.67 15.26
C PHE A 73 -17.39 -5.15 15.01
N ALA A 74 -16.50 -5.73 15.82
CA ALA A 74 -16.16 -7.14 15.71
C ALA A 74 -17.40 -8.04 15.82
N ILE A 75 -18.36 -7.68 16.70
CA ILE A 75 -19.65 -8.37 16.84
C ILE A 75 -20.58 -8.10 15.64
N ILE A 76 -20.82 -6.83 15.31
CA ILE A 76 -21.82 -6.41 14.30
C ILE A 76 -21.43 -6.83 12.89
N ALA A 77 -20.14 -6.86 12.60
CA ALA A 77 -19.61 -7.19 11.28
C ALA A 77 -18.94 -8.57 11.26
N GLY A 78 -18.94 -9.35 12.35
CA GLY A 78 -18.23 -10.65 12.41
C GLY A 78 -18.64 -11.68 11.36
N TYR A 79 -19.88 -11.60 10.84
CA TYR A 79 -20.42 -12.48 9.79
C TYR A 79 -20.33 -11.88 8.37
N ALA A 80 -19.89 -10.62 8.24
CA ALA A 80 -19.79 -9.94 6.96
C ALA A 80 -18.46 -10.27 6.28
N GLU A 81 -18.46 -10.42 4.96
CA GLU A 81 -17.23 -10.41 4.18
C GLU A 81 -16.71 -8.97 4.15
N LYS A 82 -15.44 -8.79 4.51
CA LYS A 82 -14.80 -7.47 4.60
C LYS A 82 -13.56 -7.57 3.73
N ASN A 83 -13.61 -7.09 2.49
CA ASN A 83 -12.44 -7.16 1.61
C ASN A 83 -11.54 -5.95 1.85
N SER A 84 -12.16 -4.78 2.01
CA SER A 84 -11.50 -3.51 2.24
C SER A 84 -12.05 -2.84 3.50
N PHE A 85 -11.14 -2.30 4.30
CA PHE A 85 -11.45 -1.49 5.48
C PHE A 85 -10.73 -0.15 5.38
N GLN A 86 -11.44 0.94 5.68
CA GLN A 86 -10.93 2.29 5.59
C GLN A 86 -11.19 3.07 6.88
N PHE A 87 -10.12 3.62 7.46
CA PHE A 87 -10.21 4.68 8.46
C PHE A 87 -10.08 6.05 7.80
N ARG A 88 -10.94 6.99 8.22
CA ARG A 88 -10.84 8.41 7.83
C ARG A 88 -10.76 9.32 9.05
N GLY A 89 -9.78 10.20 9.07
CA GLY A 89 -9.61 11.25 10.08
C GLY A 89 -8.69 10.85 11.24
N LYS A 90 -8.59 11.74 12.22
CA LYS A 90 -7.70 11.59 13.38
C LYS A 90 -8.25 10.57 14.36
N LEU A 91 -7.42 9.60 14.73
CA LEU A 91 -7.73 8.63 15.77
C LEU A 91 -7.09 9.07 17.09
N LYS A 92 -7.89 9.19 18.14
CA LYS A 92 -7.38 9.19 19.51
C LYS A 92 -7.67 7.83 20.10
N TRP A 93 -6.63 7.02 20.25
CA TRP A 93 -6.77 5.68 20.81
C TRP A 93 -6.28 5.67 22.25
N GLU A 94 -7.18 5.38 23.17
CA GLU A 94 -6.86 5.14 24.57
C GLU A 94 -7.17 3.68 24.87
N THR A 95 -6.19 2.96 25.42
CA THR A 95 -6.42 1.61 25.93
C THR A 95 -7.43 1.69 27.07
N ALA A 96 -8.48 0.87 27.02
CA ALA A 96 -9.54 0.90 28.02
C ALA A 96 -8.95 0.63 29.42
N LYS A 97 -9.07 1.59 30.34
CA LYS A 97 -8.96 1.33 31.77
C LYS A 97 -10.29 0.73 32.22
N SER A 98 -10.31 -0.57 32.46
CA SER A 98 -11.53 -1.31 32.80
C SER A 98 -12.21 -0.74 34.05
N ASN A 99 -13.38 -0.13 33.89
CA ASN A 99 -14.32 0.16 34.97
C ASN A 99 -15.74 -0.10 34.45
N GLY A 100 -16.13 -1.37 34.31
CA GLY A 100 -17.55 -1.75 34.15
C GLY A 100 -17.87 -2.80 33.07
N SER A 101 -18.35 -3.96 33.55
CA SER A 101 -19.31 -4.96 33.02
C SER A 101 -19.31 -5.46 31.56
N SER A 102 -18.59 -4.88 30.60
CA SER A 102 -18.35 -5.43 29.25
C SER A 102 -16.98 -6.12 29.18
N GLU A 103 -16.67 -6.88 30.24
CA GLU A 103 -15.30 -7.04 30.74
C GLU A 103 -14.38 -7.97 29.95
N GLU A 104 -14.87 -8.83 29.04
CA GLU A 104 -14.01 -9.86 28.44
C GLU A 104 -13.49 -9.50 27.04
N LEU A 105 -14.34 -8.95 26.16
CA LEU A 105 -13.91 -8.58 24.80
C LEU A 105 -13.10 -7.27 24.79
N GLU A 106 -13.44 -6.31 25.66
CA GLU A 106 -12.73 -5.04 25.78
C GLU A 106 -11.30 -5.21 26.31
N ARG A 107 -11.07 -6.25 27.13
CA ARG A 107 -9.72 -6.61 27.62
C ARG A 107 -8.80 -7.15 26.51
N VAL A 108 -9.34 -7.56 25.36
CA VAL A 108 -8.58 -8.12 24.24
C VAL A 108 -8.24 -7.06 23.18
N ILE A 109 -9.00 -5.96 23.11
CA ILE A 109 -8.79 -4.90 22.11
C ILE A 109 -7.70 -3.93 22.58
N THR A 110 -6.45 -4.28 22.26
CA THR A 110 -5.26 -3.50 22.61
C THR A 110 -4.96 -2.39 21.60
N SER A 111 -5.34 -2.57 20.34
CA SER A 111 -5.11 -1.60 19.27
C SER A 111 -6.34 -1.43 18.37
N PRO A 112 -6.40 -0.35 17.56
CA PRO A 112 -7.48 -0.12 16.60
C PRO A 112 -7.60 -1.23 15.56
N PHE A 113 -6.50 -1.95 15.34
CA PHE A 113 -6.39 -3.00 14.32
C PHE A 113 -6.72 -4.39 14.85
N THR A 114 -6.70 -4.61 16.17
CA THR A 114 -6.99 -5.92 16.78
C THR A 114 -8.35 -6.46 16.34
N ALA A 115 -9.35 -5.59 16.25
CA ALA A 115 -10.70 -5.95 15.76
C ALA A 115 -10.74 -6.37 14.27
N LEU A 116 -9.70 -6.04 13.51
CA LEU A 116 -9.56 -6.39 12.08
C LEU A 116 -8.76 -7.67 11.87
N CYS A 117 -7.81 -7.98 12.76
CA CYS A 117 -6.88 -9.11 12.63
C CYS A 117 -7.54 -10.50 12.61
N GLY A 118 -8.72 -10.65 13.21
CA GLY A 118 -9.50 -11.89 13.19
C GLY A 118 -10.52 -11.97 12.04
N SER A 119 -10.37 -11.17 10.98
CA SER A 119 -11.34 -11.08 9.89
C SER A 119 -10.69 -11.24 8.50
N ASN A 120 -11.52 -11.37 7.46
CA ASN A 120 -11.05 -11.56 6.07
C ASN A 120 -10.60 -10.26 5.37
N VAL A 121 -10.27 -9.20 6.13
CA VAL A 121 -9.81 -7.91 5.57
C VAL A 121 -8.47 -8.11 4.87
N GLN A 122 -8.47 -7.89 3.55
CA GLN A 122 -7.27 -7.98 2.72
C GLN A 122 -6.62 -6.61 2.49
N SER A 123 -7.43 -5.56 2.38
CA SER A 123 -6.98 -4.19 2.11
C SER A 123 -7.32 -3.27 3.28
N LEU A 124 -6.31 -2.64 3.87
CA LEU A 124 -6.47 -1.60 4.88
C LEU A 124 -6.03 -0.24 4.31
N LYS A 125 -6.91 0.76 4.43
CA LYS A 125 -6.67 2.13 3.98
C LYS A 125 -6.75 3.10 5.15
N LEU A 126 -5.72 3.90 5.35
CA LEU A 126 -5.65 4.93 6.38
C LEU A 126 -5.57 6.31 5.69
N LEU A 127 -6.55 7.17 5.92
CA LEU A 127 -6.62 8.50 5.29
C LEU A 127 -6.75 9.60 6.34
N HIS A 128 -5.89 10.63 6.25
CA HIS A 128 -5.81 11.74 7.21
C HIS A 128 -5.70 11.24 8.65
N PHE A 129 -4.88 10.21 8.83
CA PHE A 129 -4.88 9.36 10.01
C PHE A 129 -3.65 9.64 10.89
N THR A 130 -3.84 9.68 12.20
CA THR A 130 -2.75 9.85 13.16
C THR A 130 -2.86 8.77 14.20
N TYR A 131 -1.78 8.03 14.45
CA TYR A 131 -1.77 6.95 15.44
C TYR A 131 -0.37 6.74 16.00
N ALA A 132 -0.28 6.68 17.33
CA ALA A 132 0.96 6.54 18.08
C ALA A 132 0.85 5.35 19.05
N GLY A 133 0.55 4.17 18.53
CA GLY A 133 0.45 2.93 19.30
C GLY A 133 1.02 1.73 18.56
N GLU A 134 0.80 0.54 19.11
CA GLU A 134 1.36 -0.68 18.56
C GLU A 134 0.80 -1.02 17.17
N PRO A 135 1.65 -1.47 16.25
CA PRO A 135 1.23 -1.84 14.92
C PRO A 135 0.36 -3.12 14.93
N PRO A 136 -0.35 -3.43 13.84
CA PRO A 136 -1.17 -4.63 13.79
C PRO A 136 -0.32 -5.90 13.93
N HIS A 137 -0.76 -6.84 14.78
CA HIS A 137 -0.17 -8.17 14.89
C HIS A 137 -0.66 -9.14 13.78
N CYS A 138 -1.24 -8.58 12.73
CA CYS A 138 -1.75 -9.28 11.56
C CYS A 138 -1.33 -8.57 10.29
N ASN A 139 -1.35 -9.30 9.19
CA ASN A 139 -0.96 -8.76 7.89
C ASN A 139 -2.18 -8.46 7.03
N PHE A 140 -2.13 -7.32 6.35
CA PHE A 140 -3.03 -6.98 5.26
C PHE A 140 -2.28 -7.16 3.94
N ALA A 141 -2.89 -7.83 2.97
CA ALA A 141 -2.28 -8.06 1.67
C ALA A 141 -2.00 -6.74 0.93
N SER A 142 -2.87 -5.74 1.14
CA SER A 142 -2.78 -4.40 0.58
C SER A 142 -2.87 -3.33 1.68
N LEU A 143 -1.94 -2.38 1.65
CA LEU A 143 -1.93 -1.20 2.51
C LEU A 143 -1.97 0.08 1.67
N GLU A 144 -2.77 1.04 2.10
CA GLU A 144 -2.85 2.38 1.51
C GLU A 144 -2.76 3.44 2.61
N PHE A 145 -1.81 4.36 2.47
CA PHE A 145 -1.62 5.48 3.38
C PHE A 145 -1.76 6.80 2.63
N ASP A 146 -2.68 7.65 3.06
CA ASP A 146 -2.91 8.98 2.51
C ASP A 146 -2.87 10.02 3.64
N ASP A 147 -1.84 10.87 3.66
CA ASP A 147 -1.62 11.88 4.71
C ASP A 147 -1.71 11.25 6.13
N VAL A 148 -0.73 10.40 6.45
CA VAL A 148 -0.75 9.53 7.62
C VAL A 148 0.46 9.81 8.49
N SER A 149 0.22 10.06 9.77
CA SER A 149 1.25 10.22 10.79
C SER A 149 1.28 9.00 11.70
N ILE A 150 2.16 8.05 11.39
CA ILE A 150 2.48 6.86 12.19
C ILE A 150 4.00 6.65 12.21
N ASP A 151 4.49 5.89 13.19
CA ASP A 151 5.86 5.37 13.15
C ASP A 151 5.95 4.27 12.09
N PHE A 152 6.23 4.65 10.85
CA PHE A 152 6.32 3.73 9.71
C PHE A 152 7.40 2.65 9.89
N PRO A 153 8.64 2.94 10.35
CA PRO A 153 9.61 1.91 10.66
C PRO A 153 9.10 0.84 11.61
N THR A 154 8.46 1.23 12.73
CA THR A 154 7.83 0.29 13.66
C THR A 154 6.65 -0.43 13.02
N PHE A 155 5.82 0.28 12.25
CA PHE A 155 4.67 -0.32 11.56
C PHE A 155 5.10 -1.41 10.58
N PHE A 156 6.09 -1.15 9.75
CA PHE A 156 6.62 -2.08 8.76
C PHE A 156 7.51 -3.16 9.36
N SER A 157 7.89 -3.08 10.65
CA SER A 157 8.55 -4.20 11.33
C SER A 157 7.63 -5.43 11.46
N THR A 158 6.31 -5.20 11.58
CA THR A 158 5.30 -6.25 11.77
C THR A 158 4.45 -6.45 10.52
N ALA A 159 3.98 -5.37 9.89
CA ALA A 159 3.13 -5.42 8.72
C ALA A 159 3.95 -5.61 7.44
N LYS A 160 3.72 -6.72 6.73
CA LYS A 160 4.41 -7.06 5.48
C LYS A 160 3.41 -7.15 4.30
N PRO A 161 3.01 -6.01 3.71
CA PRO A 161 2.06 -6.02 2.61
C PRO A 161 2.67 -6.56 1.32
N SER A 162 1.86 -7.20 0.48
CA SER A 162 2.25 -7.51 -0.90
C SER A 162 2.05 -6.32 -1.84
N GLN A 163 1.14 -5.40 -1.49
CA GLN A 163 0.84 -4.19 -2.23
C GLN A 163 0.84 -2.99 -1.29
N LEU A 164 1.61 -1.97 -1.62
CA LEU A 164 1.71 -0.75 -0.83
C LEU A 164 1.42 0.46 -1.71
N ARG A 165 0.47 1.29 -1.28
CA ARG A 165 0.14 2.58 -1.88
C ARG A 165 0.39 3.70 -0.87
N VAL A 166 1.15 4.70 -1.29
CA VAL A 166 1.52 5.85 -0.45
C VAL A 166 1.13 7.11 -1.20
N LEU A 167 0.35 7.96 -0.56
CA LEU A 167 -0.25 9.16 -1.13
C LEU A 167 -0.02 10.33 -0.17
N ASN A 168 0.32 11.50 -0.72
CA ASN A 168 0.33 12.76 0.03
C ASN A 168 1.18 12.73 1.32
N GLN A 169 2.20 11.87 1.41
CA GLN A 169 3.01 11.72 2.61
C GLN A 169 4.13 12.74 2.66
N LYS A 170 4.42 13.22 3.86
CA LYS A 170 5.58 14.08 4.14
C LYS A 170 6.60 13.27 4.93
N ASN A 171 7.85 13.29 4.50
CA ASN A 171 8.97 12.61 5.17
C ASN A 171 8.66 11.13 5.43
N PHE A 172 8.27 10.41 4.38
CA PHE A 172 7.96 8.98 4.45
C PHE A 172 9.23 8.15 4.60
N THR A 173 9.28 7.30 5.63
CA THR A 173 10.44 6.50 6.04
C THR A 173 10.06 5.03 6.26
N GLY A 174 11.05 4.15 6.52
CA GLY A 174 10.80 2.77 6.91
C GLY A 174 10.64 1.79 5.74
N LEU A 175 10.85 2.25 4.51
CA LEU A 175 10.81 1.41 3.31
C LEU A 175 11.88 0.31 3.32
N GLU A 176 13.01 0.54 3.99
CA GLU A 176 14.08 -0.42 4.20
C GLU A 176 13.66 -1.64 5.04
N ASN A 177 12.62 -1.49 5.86
CA ASN A 177 12.06 -2.59 6.67
C ASN A 177 11.08 -3.46 5.86
N LEU A 178 10.70 -3.07 4.65
CA LEU A 178 9.76 -3.82 3.83
C LEU A 178 10.46 -4.96 3.07
N SER A 179 9.82 -6.12 3.10
CA SER A 179 10.21 -7.29 2.31
C SER A 179 8.96 -7.94 1.72
N GLY A 180 9.10 -8.59 0.56
CA GLY A 180 7.99 -9.28 -0.11
C GLY A 180 6.97 -8.38 -0.82
N VAL A 181 7.19 -7.06 -0.87
CA VAL A 181 6.34 -6.13 -1.64
C VAL A 181 6.50 -6.42 -3.13
N LYS A 182 5.37 -6.63 -3.80
CA LYS A 182 5.28 -6.92 -5.24
C LYS A 182 4.80 -5.72 -6.05
N ASP A 183 4.00 -4.86 -5.45
CA ASP A 183 3.44 -3.67 -6.07
C ASP A 183 3.61 -2.48 -5.12
N LEU A 184 4.50 -1.55 -5.49
CA LEU A 184 4.75 -0.33 -4.73
C LEU A 184 4.35 0.87 -5.57
N ARG A 185 3.39 1.65 -5.07
CA ARG A 185 2.97 2.90 -5.68
C ARG A 185 3.12 4.06 -4.69
N ILE A 186 3.77 5.13 -5.11
CA ILE A 186 4.01 6.33 -4.32
C ILE A 186 3.61 7.54 -5.16
N HIS A 187 2.78 8.42 -4.61
CA HIS A 187 2.29 9.60 -5.33
C HIS A 187 2.27 10.82 -4.42
N ASN A 188 2.67 11.96 -4.96
CA ASN A 188 2.64 13.25 -4.26
C ASN A 188 3.25 13.20 -2.86
N SER A 189 4.36 12.46 -2.72
CA SER A 189 4.97 12.17 -1.41
C SER A 189 6.44 12.57 -1.40
N SER A 190 6.93 12.99 -0.25
CA SER A 190 8.36 13.26 0.01
C SER A 190 8.94 12.07 0.77
N LEU A 191 9.96 11.45 0.19
CA LEU A 191 10.68 10.32 0.76
C LEU A 191 11.96 10.79 1.45
N ASP A 192 12.46 10.01 2.41
CA ASP A 192 13.76 10.29 3.00
C ASP A 192 14.93 10.06 2.01
N ALA A 193 16.06 10.70 2.29
CA ALA A 193 17.27 10.59 1.45
C ALA A 193 17.90 9.20 1.46
N TYR A 194 17.48 8.32 2.38
CA TYR A 194 18.00 6.96 2.52
C TYR A 194 17.11 5.93 1.83
N THR A 195 16.01 6.37 1.21
CA THR A 195 15.07 5.48 0.55
C THR A 195 15.77 4.73 -0.56
N ASN A 196 15.78 3.40 -0.42
CA ASN A 196 16.39 2.52 -1.39
C ASN A 196 15.57 1.25 -1.53
N PHE A 197 15.17 0.92 -2.75
CA PHE A 197 14.39 -0.29 -3.04
C PHE A 197 15.27 -1.49 -3.37
N ARG A 198 16.60 -1.37 -3.22
CA ARG A 198 17.58 -2.42 -3.59
C ARG A 198 17.28 -3.81 -3.04
N LEU A 199 16.67 -3.90 -1.87
CA LEU A 199 16.35 -5.17 -1.20
C LEU A 199 14.98 -5.76 -1.59
N MET A 200 14.16 -5.04 -2.36
CA MET A 200 12.82 -5.49 -2.77
C MET A 200 12.89 -6.38 -4.02
N THR A 201 13.48 -7.57 -3.89
CA THR A 201 13.72 -8.49 -5.02
C THR A 201 12.44 -9.07 -5.63
N ASP A 202 11.34 -9.07 -4.89
CA ASP A 202 10.02 -9.56 -5.33
C ASP A 202 9.19 -8.49 -6.06
N LEU A 203 9.72 -7.27 -6.19
CA LEU A 203 9.01 -6.14 -6.76
C LEU A 203 8.77 -6.35 -8.25
N ARG A 204 7.49 -6.28 -8.65
CA ARG A 204 7.01 -6.43 -10.03
C ARG A 204 6.66 -5.10 -10.66
N ILE A 205 6.07 -4.23 -9.86
CA ILE A 205 5.59 -2.89 -10.22
C ILE A 205 6.19 -1.89 -9.24
N LEU A 206 6.91 -0.92 -9.79
CA LEU A 206 7.34 0.28 -9.07
C LEU A 206 6.75 1.50 -9.79
N ALA A 207 5.85 2.22 -9.13
CA ALA A 207 5.30 3.46 -9.64
C ALA A 207 5.53 4.60 -8.64
N ILE A 208 6.23 5.64 -9.06
CA ILE A 208 6.49 6.85 -8.28
C ILE A 208 6.09 8.04 -9.16
N GLU A 209 5.25 8.92 -8.65
CA GLU A 209 4.74 10.06 -9.42
C GLU A 209 4.63 11.32 -8.58
N ALA A 210 5.03 12.47 -9.15
CA ALA A 210 4.93 13.78 -8.49
C ALA A 210 5.57 13.78 -7.10
N SER A 211 6.69 13.06 -6.94
CA SER A 211 7.26 12.72 -5.64
C SER A 211 8.69 13.22 -5.51
N ASP A 212 9.04 13.69 -4.31
CA ASP A 212 10.40 14.12 -4.00
C ASP A 212 11.21 12.95 -3.46
N LEU A 213 12.11 12.44 -4.29
CA LEU A 213 12.98 11.29 -3.99
C LEU A 213 14.29 11.67 -3.32
N GLN A 214 14.58 12.96 -3.10
CA GLN A 214 15.86 13.46 -2.56
C GLN A 214 17.10 13.03 -3.38
N THR A 215 16.89 12.53 -4.60
CA THR A 215 17.92 12.16 -5.56
C THR A 215 17.47 12.52 -6.96
N GLN A 216 18.44 12.87 -7.80
CA GLN A 216 18.24 13.09 -9.23
C GLN A 216 18.77 11.92 -10.07
N ARG A 217 19.13 10.82 -9.41
CA ARG A 217 19.70 9.62 -10.03
C ARG A 217 18.77 8.44 -9.84
N LEU A 218 18.44 7.75 -10.93
CA LEU A 218 17.73 6.48 -10.91
C LEU A 218 18.73 5.33 -10.68
N ASP A 219 19.20 5.17 -9.45
CA ASP A 219 20.17 4.14 -9.02
C ASP A 219 19.70 3.30 -7.81
N PHE A 220 18.42 3.49 -7.45
CA PHE A 220 17.72 2.84 -6.34
C PHE A 220 16.81 1.68 -6.78
N ILE A 221 16.73 1.39 -8.08
CA ILE A 221 15.96 0.25 -8.61
C ILE A 221 16.51 -1.06 -8.00
N PRO A 222 15.64 -2.01 -7.62
CA PRO A 222 16.06 -3.31 -7.09
C PRO A 222 17.11 -3.98 -7.98
N LYS A 223 18.27 -4.34 -7.41
CA LYS A 223 19.33 -5.04 -8.16
C LYS A 223 18.96 -6.52 -8.29
N ARG A 224 19.15 -7.08 -9.49
CA ARG A 224 18.86 -8.49 -9.79
C ARG A 224 17.38 -8.85 -9.56
N SER A 225 16.46 -7.93 -9.80
CA SER A 225 15.03 -8.27 -9.74
C SER A 225 14.63 -9.03 -10.98
N ASN A 226 14.41 -10.33 -10.81
CA ASN A 226 13.92 -11.19 -11.89
C ASN A 226 12.40 -11.06 -12.11
N SER A 227 11.71 -10.23 -11.31
CA SER A 227 10.26 -10.09 -11.35
C SER A 227 9.77 -8.70 -11.78
N LEU A 228 10.66 -7.70 -11.76
CA LEU A 228 10.34 -6.32 -12.11
C LEU A 228 10.09 -6.19 -13.62
N HIS A 229 8.84 -5.86 -13.97
CA HIS A 229 8.43 -5.72 -15.37
C HIS A 229 7.90 -4.32 -15.69
N LEU A 230 7.51 -3.53 -14.68
CA LEU A 230 7.03 -2.15 -14.86
C LEU A 230 7.73 -1.21 -13.88
N VAL A 231 8.40 -0.19 -14.43
CA VAL A 231 8.94 0.94 -13.69
C VAL A 231 8.34 2.22 -14.27
N GLN A 232 7.64 2.98 -13.43
CA GLN A 232 7.11 4.30 -13.74
C GLN A 232 7.64 5.29 -12.72
N ILE A 233 8.45 6.25 -13.13
CA ILE A 233 8.99 7.33 -12.30
C ILE A 233 8.72 8.63 -13.03
N ARG A 234 7.60 9.29 -12.73
CA ARG A 234 7.13 10.50 -13.44
C ARG A 234 7.19 11.72 -12.54
N ASP A 235 7.55 12.88 -13.10
CA ASP A 235 7.52 14.14 -12.33
C ASP A 235 8.30 14.04 -11.01
N CYS A 236 9.53 13.50 -11.09
CA CYS A 236 10.40 13.24 -9.95
C CYS A 236 11.77 13.93 -10.07
N LYS A 237 11.94 14.84 -11.05
CA LYS A 237 13.16 15.61 -11.29
C LYS A 237 14.41 14.73 -11.51
N ILE A 238 14.24 13.52 -12.04
CA ILE A 238 15.36 12.63 -12.34
C ILE A 238 16.18 13.21 -13.50
N ARG A 239 17.51 13.26 -13.35
CA ARG A 239 18.44 13.78 -14.37
C ARG A 239 19.26 12.71 -15.04
N SER A 240 19.59 11.65 -14.30
CA SER A 240 20.47 10.60 -14.80
C SER A 240 20.00 9.24 -14.36
N ILE A 241 20.35 8.23 -15.15
CA ILE A 241 19.98 6.85 -14.94
C ILE A 241 21.25 6.04 -14.83
N SER A 242 21.27 5.09 -13.90
CA SER A 242 22.44 4.24 -13.71
C SER A 242 22.66 3.33 -14.93
N ALA A 243 23.93 3.15 -15.32
CA ALA A 243 24.32 2.28 -16.43
C ALA A 243 23.96 0.80 -16.19
N ASP A 244 23.79 0.40 -14.93
CA ASP A 244 23.38 -0.96 -14.55
C ASP A 244 21.86 -1.16 -14.54
N LEU A 245 21.02 -0.19 -14.96
CA LEU A 245 19.56 -0.34 -14.99
C LEU A 245 19.15 -1.62 -15.74
N TRP A 246 19.72 -1.82 -16.92
CA TRP A 246 19.37 -2.95 -17.78
C TRP A 246 19.75 -4.27 -17.11
N SER A 247 20.96 -4.40 -16.56
CA SER A 247 21.39 -5.60 -15.86
C SER A 247 20.68 -5.82 -14.50
N ALA A 248 20.23 -4.75 -13.85
CA ALA A 248 19.49 -4.81 -12.59
C ALA A 248 18.06 -5.34 -12.78
N ALA A 249 17.40 -4.98 -13.90
CA ALA A 249 16.04 -5.40 -14.23
C ALA A 249 15.99 -6.16 -15.58
N PRO A 250 16.39 -7.45 -15.60
CA PRO A 250 16.48 -8.26 -16.82
C PRO A 250 15.18 -8.41 -17.61
N HIS A 251 14.04 -8.39 -16.92
CA HIS A 251 12.72 -8.66 -17.48
C HIS A 251 11.84 -7.40 -17.58
N LEU A 252 12.44 -6.21 -17.57
CA LEU A 252 11.71 -4.96 -17.68
C LEU A 252 10.97 -4.88 -19.03
N GLN A 253 9.66 -4.69 -18.99
CA GLN A 253 8.79 -4.59 -20.16
C GLN A 253 8.35 -3.15 -20.43
N HIS A 254 8.21 -2.35 -19.37
CA HIS A 254 7.78 -0.96 -19.45
C HIS A 254 8.66 -0.08 -18.57
N LEU A 255 9.26 0.94 -19.18
CA LEU A 255 10.01 1.98 -18.50
C LEU A 255 9.44 3.34 -18.87
N ASP A 256 8.89 3.99 -17.86
CA ASP A 256 8.20 5.26 -18.02
C ASP A 256 8.84 6.31 -17.12
N LEU A 257 9.53 7.25 -17.76
CA LEU A 257 10.31 8.31 -17.12
C LEU A 257 9.85 9.69 -17.59
N ALA A 258 8.60 9.81 -18.02
CA ALA A 258 8.09 11.07 -18.54
C ALA A 258 8.11 12.20 -17.49
N ASN A 259 8.21 13.43 -17.96
CA ASN A 259 8.24 14.65 -17.16
C ASN A 259 9.37 14.62 -16.11
N ASN A 260 10.58 14.32 -16.55
CA ASN A 260 11.77 14.43 -15.72
C ASN A 260 12.77 15.38 -16.41
N GLU A 261 14.02 15.39 -15.94
CA GLU A 261 15.10 16.24 -16.43
C GLU A 261 16.19 15.41 -17.12
N ILE A 262 15.81 14.30 -17.76
CA ILE A 262 16.75 13.34 -18.36
C ILE A 262 17.25 13.87 -19.70
N GLU A 263 18.57 13.93 -19.88
CA GLU A 263 19.19 14.29 -21.17
C GLU A 263 19.52 13.06 -22.03
N SER A 264 19.85 11.93 -21.42
CA SER A 264 20.28 10.72 -22.14
C SER A 264 20.00 9.45 -21.34
N LEU A 265 19.85 8.34 -22.04
CA LEU A 265 19.71 7.01 -21.45
C LEU A 265 21.01 6.22 -21.61
N PRO A 266 21.41 5.40 -20.60
CA PRO A 266 22.55 4.49 -20.75
C PRO A 266 22.25 3.45 -21.81
N GLU A 267 23.22 3.17 -22.68
CA GLU A 267 23.09 2.11 -23.68
C GLU A 267 22.80 0.75 -23.02
N ASP A 268 21.91 -0.03 -23.63
CA ASP A 268 21.69 -1.42 -23.24
C ASP A 268 22.77 -2.32 -23.85
N PRO A 269 23.76 -2.78 -23.06
CA PRO A 269 24.90 -3.52 -23.58
C PRO A 269 24.51 -4.89 -24.14
N ASN A 270 23.33 -5.41 -23.76
CA ASN A 270 22.89 -6.77 -24.12
C ASN A 270 21.98 -6.80 -25.35
N GLN A 271 21.63 -5.64 -25.92
CA GLN A 271 20.71 -5.52 -27.07
C GLN A 271 19.55 -6.54 -27.03
N ARG A 272 18.84 -6.61 -25.90
CA ARG A 272 17.92 -7.73 -25.61
C ARG A 272 16.88 -7.92 -26.70
N ASP A 273 16.56 -9.18 -27.01
CA ASP A 273 15.49 -9.56 -27.93
C ASP A 273 14.13 -8.98 -27.48
N THR A 274 13.87 -8.98 -26.16
CA THR A 274 12.72 -8.30 -25.55
C THR A 274 13.09 -6.87 -25.17
N ARG A 275 12.63 -5.91 -25.97
CA ARG A 275 12.89 -4.48 -25.76
C ARG A 275 11.76 -3.86 -24.91
N PRO A 276 12.05 -3.15 -23.80
CA PRO A 276 11.01 -2.46 -23.05
C PRO A 276 10.41 -1.32 -23.86
N SER A 277 9.12 -1.08 -23.63
CA SER A 277 8.45 0.14 -24.07
C SER A 277 8.99 1.33 -23.29
N LEU A 278 9.53 2.33 -23.99
CA LEU A 278 10.11 3.54 -23.37
C LEU A 278 9.15 4.73 -23.52
N PHE A 279 8.84 5.38 -22.40
CA PHE A 279 8.08 6.63 -22.34
C PHE A 279 8.95 7.74 -21.74
N LEU A 280 9.33 8.73 -22.56
CA LEU A 280 10.31 9.77 -22.21
C LEU A 280 9.81 11.20 -22.48
N ALA A 281 8.53 11.37 -22.76
CA ALA A 281 7.94 12.69 -23.03
C ALA A 281 8.23 13.69 -21.90
N GLY A 282 8.36 14.98 -22.22
CA GLY A 282 8.62 16.02 -21.22
C GLY A 282 10.01 15.97 -20.57
N ASN A 283 11.01 15.39 -21.25
CA ASN A 283 12.42 15.43 -20.84
C ASN A 283 13.26 16.27 -21.84
N PRO A 284 14.35 16.93 -21.38
CA PRO A 284 15.28 17.69 -22.22
C PRO A 284 16.27 16.77 -22.96
N LEU A 285 15.76 15.86 -23.79
CA LEU A 285 16.56 14.80 -24.42
C LEU A 285 17.57 15.34 -25.44
N ASN A 286 18.81 14.85 -25.35
CA ASN A 286 19.84 15.00 -26.37
C ASN A 286 19.80 13.79 -27.31
N CYS A 287 19.39 14.02 -28.55
CA CYS A 287 19.10 12.94 -29.48
C CYS A 287 20.34 12.27 -30.09
N GLU A 288 21.50 12.94 -30.13
CA GLU A 288 22.77 12.30 -30.51
C GLU A 288 23.15 11.18 -29.54
N LYS A 289 22.82 11.35 -28.25
CA LYS A 289 23.06 10.35 -27.20
C LYS A 289 21.98 9.27 -27.11
N LEU A 290 20.95 9.33 -27.95
CA LEU A 290 19.79 8.44 -27.92
C LEU A 290 19.59 7.66 -29.21
N ASP A 291 20.56 7.72 -30.13
CA ASP A 291 20.47 7.04 -31.43
C ASP A 291 20.23 5.53 -31.31
N TRP A 292 20.75 4.89 -30.26
CA TRP A 292 20.54 3.47 -29.97
C TRP A 292 19.10 3.12 -29.56
N THR A 293 18.29 4.12 -29.17
CA THR A 293 16.87 3.95 -28.76
C THR A 293 15.88 4.02 -29.93
N ARG A 294 16.37 4.23 -31.17
CA ARG A 294 15.52 4.28 -32.37
C ARG A 294 14.63 3.02 -32.46
N GLY A 295 13.32 3.22 -32.59
CA GLY A 295 12.31 2.15 -32.60
C GLY A 295 11.87 1.61 -31.23
N ARG A 296 12.45 2.07 -30.11
CA ARG A 296 12.07 1.71 -28.73
C ARG A 296 11.20 2.75 -28.04
N VAL A 297 11.31 4.01 -28.47
CA VAL A 297 10.54 5.14 -27.95
C VAL A 297 9.13 5.10 -28.57
N ILE A 298 8.11 4.85 -27.75
CA ILE A 298 6.73 4.83 -28.22
C ILE A 298 6.24 6.28 -28.35
N ARG A 299 5.81 6.63 -29.57
CA ARG A 299 5.02 7.85 -29.83
C ARG A 299 3.58 7.54 -29.40
N ASN A 300 3.09 8.18 -28.35
CA ASN A 300 1.83 7.79 -27.73
C ASN A 300 0.62 8.30 -28.53
N PRO A 301 -0.29 7.44 -29.02
CA PRO A 301 -1.50 7.89 -29.75
C PRO A 301 -2.71 8.19 -28.85
N THR A 302 -2.69 7.82 -27.56
CA THR A 302 -3.89 7.89 -26.69
C THR A 302 -3.71 8.75 -25.43
N TRP A 303 -2.68 9.59 -25.36
CA TRP A 303 -2.51 10.59 -24.31
C TRP A 303 -1.96 11.85 -24.99
N GLN A 304 -2.59 12.99 -24.72
CA GLN A 304 -2.58 14.24 -25.50
C GLN A 304 -1.31 14.51 -26.32
N ALA A 305 -1.53 14.93 -27.57
CA ALA A 305 -0.58 15.05 -28.67
C ALA A 305 0.65 15.98 -28.44
N ASP A 306 0.76 16.61 -27.27
CA ASP A 306 1.89 17.50 -26.89
C ASP A 306 3.13 16.73 -26.38
N SER A 307 3.09 15.39 -26.40
CA SER A 307 4.04 14.50 -25.73
C SER A 307 5.00 13.76 -26.68
N ILE A 308 5.39 14.41 -27.79
CA ILE A 308 6.57 13.97 -28.55
C ILE A 308 7.81 14.37 -27.72
N PRO A 309 8.79 13.47 -27.48
CA PRO A 309 10.04 13.89 -26.87
C PRO A 309 10.69 14.97 -27.73
N GLN A 310 10.79 16.19 -27.22
CA GLN A 310 11.41 17.29 -27.94
C GLN A 310 12.93 17.09 -27.88
N CYS A 311 13.51 16.80 -29.05
CA CYS A 311 14.96 16.76 -29.23
C CYS A 311 15.50 18.18 -29.24
N TYR A 312 16.49 18.46 -28.39
CA TYR A 312 17.23 19.70 -28.44
C TYR A 312 18.61 19.47 -29.09
N PRO A 313 18.93 20.09 -30.24
CA PRO A 313 20.32 20.16 -30.71
C PRO A 313 21.14 21.03 -29.73
N ARG A 314 22.45 20.78 -29.62
CA ARG A 314 23.31 21.63 -28.78
C ARG A 314 23.36 23.06 -29.31
N ASN A 315 23.32 24.03 -28.40
CA ASN A 315 23.91 25.35 -28.59
C ASN A 315 25.44 25.24 -28.58
#